data_AF-A0A7X9FBV7-F1
#
_entry.id   AF-A0A7X9FBV7-F1
#
_cell.length_a   1.000
_cell.length_b   1.000
_cell.length_c   1.000
_cell.angle_alpha   90.00
_cell.angle_beta   90.00
_cell.angle_gamma   90.00
#
_symmetry.space_group_name_H-M   'P 1'
#
loop_
_entity.id
_entity.type
_entity.pdbx_description
1 polymer ?
#
loop_
_entity_poly.entity_id
_entity_poly.type
_entity_poly.pdbx_seq_one_letter_code
_entity_poly.pdbx_strand_id
1 'polypeptide(L)'
;MKNLIKSLIMFLIVTSTFSCTSKSNKTGEPDNQFNYFVDQFEDMRVLRYRLPGFESLTPKQKELVYYLSEAALCGRDILWDQNFRYNLLIRKTLEAILESYSGDKETEDYKAFLTYCKRVFFANGIHHHYSSDKFTPGFSREYFTGLVKNCDPSLLPARNGKSADDLLNLIVPVIFDPAIFPKKVERGEGKDIIAESASGFYEGVTQKEVEKYYAALIDPKDPRPVSTGLNSRIVKRNGKIEEEIYRSGGLYGEAIDKIIYWL
;
A
#
# COMPACT_ATOMS: atom_id res chain seq x y z
N MET A 1 72.12 -32.04 21.84
CA MET A 1 73.60 -32.01 21.86
C MET A 1 74.05 -32.34 20.44
N LYS A 2 74.59 -31.48 19.58
CA LYS A 2 75.45 -30.28 19.65
C LYS A 2 74.83 -29.19 18.75
N ASN A 3 74.64 -27.93 19.16
CA ASN A 3 75.61 -26.81 19.14
C ASN A 3 76.32 -26.71 17.76
N LEU A 4 76.41 -25.58 17.02
CA LEU A 4 76.65 -24.20 17.46
C LEU A 4 76.60 -23.23 16.24
N ILE A 5 75.85 -22.11 16.37
CA ILE A 5 76.20 -20.69 16.09
C ILE A 5 76.87 -20.27 14.75
N LYS A 6 76.22 -19.31 14.06
CA LYS A 6 76.69 -17.94 13.68
C LYS A 6 75.48 -17.15 13.13
N SER A 7 74.83 -16.26 13.89
CA SER A 7 75.01 -14.78 13.96
C SER A 7 75.09 -14.13 12.56
N LEU A 8 74.31 -13.12 12.15
CA LEU A 8 73.94 -11.84 12.77
C LEU A 8 72.98 -11.12 11.77
N ILE A 9 71.87 -10.47 12.16
CA ILE A 9 71.60 -9.00 12.13
C ILE A 9 70.05 -8.91 12.26
N MET A 10 69.44 -8.57 13.40
CA MET A 10 69.16 -7.23 13.94
C MET A 10 68.33 -6.33 13.01
N PHE A 11 67.00 -6.33 13.19
CA PHE A 11 66.25 -5.07 13.21
C PHE A 11 65.06 -5.16 14.18
N LEU A 12 65.09 -4.26 15.15
CA LEU A 12 64.16 -4.06 16.24
C LEU A 12 63.27 -2.87 15.83
N ILE A 13 61.95 -3.03 15.76
CA ILE A 13 61.03 -1.88 15.77
C ILE A 13 60.03 -2.11 16.90
N VAL A 14 60.31 -1.45 18.02
CA VAL A 14 59.38 -1.18 19.11
C VAL A 14 58.72 0.15 18.79
N THR A 15 57.40 0.17 18.65
CA THR A 15 56.61 1.40 18.76
C THR A 15 55.51 1.18 19.78
N SER A 16 55.66 1.85 20.90
CA SER A 16 54.76 1.96 22.04
C SER A 16 53.53 2.82 21.73
N THR A 17 52.36 2.25 22.07
CA THR A 17 51.15 2.86 22.66
C THR A 17 50.79 4.32 22.34
N PHE A 18 49.60 4.52 21.75
CA PHE A 18 48.67 5.58 22.18
C PHE A 18 47.22 5.09 22.11
N SER A 19 46.53 5.20 23.25
CA SER A 19 45.10 4.99 23.41
C SER A 19 44.27 5.81 22.43
N CYS A 20 43.33 5.15 21.78
CA CYS A 20 42.03 5.74 21.48
C CYS A 20 40.96 4.74 21.93
N THR A 21 40.58 4.85 23.20
CA THR A 21 39.25 4.48 23.67
C THR A 21 38.25 5.34 22.91
N SER A 22 37.88 4.91 21.70
CA SER A 22 36.62 5.35 21.13
C SER A 22 35.55 4.82 22.08
N LYS A 23 34.89 5.75 22.77
CA LYS A 23 33.58 5.48 23.36
C LYS A 23 32.70 5.06 22.19
N SER A 24 32.63 3.76 21.96
CA SER A 24 31.45 3.14 21.36
C SER A 24 30.29 3.65 22.21
N ASN A 25 29.59 4.66 21.70
CA ASN A 25 28.28 5.01 22.20
C ASN A 25 27.50 3.72 22.09
N LYS A 26 27.21 3.12 23.25
CA LYS A 26 26.38 1.93 23.38
C LYS A 26 25.17 2.13 22.48
N THR A 27 25.16 1.44 21.33
CA THR A 27 23.91 1.06 20.67
C THR A 27 23.05 0.45 21.75
N GLY A 28 21.88 1.06 21.98
CA GLY A 28 21.01 0.74 23.11
C GLY A 28 20.90 -0.77 23.30
N GLU A 29 21.04 -1.20 24.57
CA GLU A 29 20.76 -2.57 24.96
C GLU A 29 19.41 -3.00 24.34
N PRO A 30 19.26 -4.25 23.88
CA PRO A 30 17.96 -4.76 23.47
C PRO A 30 17.04 -4.69 24.69
N ASP A 31 16.20 -3.67 24.71
CA ASP A 31 15.16 -3.50 25.71
C ASP A 31 14.13 -4.61 25.49
N ASN A 32 14.20 -5.65 26.32
CA ASN A 32 13.28 -6.77 26.34
C ASN A 32 11.82 -6.35 26.66
N GLN A 33 11.51 -5.05 26.85
CA GLN A 33 10.15 -4.56 27.09
C GLN A 33 9.40 -4.04 25.85
N PHE A 34 10.06 -3.80 24.71
CA PHE A 34 9.32 -3.32 23.53
C PHE A 34 8.59 -4.46 22.82
N ASN A 35 7.27 -4.56 23.02
CA ASN A 35 6.45 -5.51 22.28
C ASN A 35 6.33 -5.06 20.81
N TYR A 36 7.02 -5.75 19.89
CA TYR A 36 6.96 -5.51 18.45
C TYR A 36 5.65 -5.99 17.82
N PHE A 37 4.99 -6.97 18.44
CA PHE A 37 3.77 -7.56 17.94
C PHE A 37 2.57 -6.69 18.27
N VAL A 38 1.73 -6.42 17.27
CA VAL A 38 0.49 -5.63 17.42
C VAL A 38 -0.73 -6.54 17.30
N ASP A 39 -0.82 -7.30 16.23
CA ASP A 39 -1.98 -8.13 15.93
C ASP A 39 -1.63 -9.25 14.93
N GLN A 40 -2.45 -10.28 14.87
CA GLN A 40 -2.38 -11.34 13.84
C GLN A 40 -3.78 -11.78 13.45
N PHE A 41 -4.01 -11.89 12.15
CA PHE A 41 -5.25 -12.35 11.55
C PHE A 41 -4.95 -13.07 10.24
N GLU A 42 -5.55 -14.24 10.04
CA GLU A 42 -5.21 -15.15 8.93
C GLU A 42 -3.68 -15.35 8.82
N ASP A 43 -3.12 -15.09 7.64
CA ASP A 43 -1.71 -15.17 7.29
C ASP A 43 -0.95 -13.85 7.48
N MET A 44 -1.59 -12.82 8.06
CA MET A 44 -1.02 -11.48 8.22
C MET A 44 -0.66 -11.19 9.67
N ARG A 45 0.54 -10.63 9.87
CA ARG A 45 1.03 -10.17 11.18
C ARG A 45 1.35 -8.68 11.12
N VAL A 46 0.76 -7.91 12.03
CA VAL A 46 1.04 -6.49 12.19
C VAL A 46 2.13 -6.33 13.24
N LEU A 47 3.22 -5.67 12.82
CA LEU A 47 4.35 -5.33 13.68
C LEU A 47 4.48 -3.81 13.77
N ARG A 48 5.12 -3.34 14.83
CA ARG A 48 5.55 -1.95 14.98
C ARG A 48 7.06 -1.87 15.16
N TYR A 49 7.66 -0.79 14.70
CA TYR A 49 9.10 -0.56 14.77
C TYR A 49 9.40 0.69 15.61
N ARG A 50 10.62 0.73 16.16
CA ARG A 50 11.15 1.94 16.81
C ARG A 50 11.82 2.82 15.76
N LEU A 51 11.95 4.11 16.07
CA LEU A 51 12.75 5.05 15.30
C LEU A 51 14.01 5.48 16.09
N PRO A 52 15.02 4.60 16.28
CA PRO A 52 16.22 4.95 17.02
C PRO A 52 16.91 6.19 16.46
N GLY A 53 17.28 7.12 17.34
CA GLY A 53 17.98 8.35 16.95
C GLY A 53 17.06 9.50 16.55
N PHE A 54 15.74 9.29 16.45
CA PHE A 54 14.80 10.37 16.19
C PHE A 54 14.88 11.47 17.27
N GLU A 55 15.03 11.09 18.53
CA GLU A 55 15.13 12.03 19.65
C GLU A 55 16.37 12.93 19.55
N SER A 56 17.44 12.43 18.93
CA SER A 56 18.71 13.15 18.76
C SER A 56 18.69 14.19 17.64
N LEU A 57 17.66 14.18 16.79
CA LEU A 57 17.49 15.17 15.74
C LEU A 57 17.26 16.57 16.33
N THR A 58 17.83 17.57 15.66
CA THR A 58 17.54 18.98 15.97
C THR A 58 16.05 19.29 15.74
N PRO A 59 15.50 20.35 16.36
CA PRO A 59 14.11 20.74 16.13
C PRO A 59 13.76 20.91 14.63
N LYS A 60 14.64 21.55 13.83
CA LYS A 60 14.43 21.73 12.38
C LYS A 60 14.42 20.40 11.59
N GLN A 61 15.23 19.43 11.99
CA GLN A 61 15.22 18.11 11.36
C GLN A 61 13.95 17.33 11.70
N LYS A 62 13.45 17.44 12.94
CA LYS A 62 12.18 16.83 13.34
C LYS A 62 11.00 17.45 12.60
N GLU A 63 11.01 18.77 12.43
CA GLU A 63 10.04 19.52 11.63
C GLU A 63 10.05 19.07 10.16
N LEU A 64 11.24 18.94 9.54
CA LEU A 64 11.36 18.38 8.19
C LEU A 64 10.80 16.95 8.09
N VAL A 65 11.16 16.07 9.02
CA VAL A 65 10.64 14.69 9.05
C VAL A 65 9.12 14.69 9.20
N TYR A 66 8.58 15.57 10.05
CA TYR A 66 7.15 15.72 10.24
C TYR A 66 6.46 16.09 8.92
N TYR A 67 6.89 17.16 8.24
CA TYR A 67 6.29 17.58 6.97
C TYR A 67 6.37 16.51 5.88
N LEU A 68 7.53 15.84 5.74
CA LEU A 68 7.67 14.73 4.79
C LEU A 68 6.77 13.54 5.14
N SER A 69 6.52 13.28 6.42
CA SER A 69 5.60 12.24 6.84
C SER A 69 4.13 12.59 6.54
N GLU A 70 3.73 13.84 6.75
CA GLU A 70 2.38 14.31 6.39
C GLU A 70 2.16 14.24 4.86
N ALA A 71 3.16 14.64 4.07
CA ALA A 71 3.13 14.50 2.61
C ALA A 71 2.97 13.02 2.20
N ALA A 72 3.69 12.09 2.84
CA ALA A 72 3.59 10.66 2.56
C ALA A 72 2.19 10.09 2.89
N LEU A 73 1.60 10.49 4.02
CA LEU A 73 0.27 10.02 4.46
C LEU A 73 -0.85 10.46 3.51
N CYS A 74 -0.71 11.63 2.88
CA CYS A 74 -1.68 12.15 1.91
C CYS A 74 -1.85 11.25 0.67
N GLY A 75 -0.84 10.43 0.34
CA GLY A 75 -0.88 9.51 -0.80
C GLY A 75 -1.70 8.24 -0.60
N ARG A 76 -2.22 7.96 0.60
CA ARG A 76 -2.95 6.71 0.92
C ARG A 76 -4.07 6.44 -0.08
N ASP A 77 -4.96 7.41 -0.30
CA ASP A 77 -6.17 7.17 -1.11
C ASP A 77 -5.85 6.99 -2.61
N ILE A 78 -4.72 7.54 -3.08
CA ILE A 78 -4.21 7.31 -4.44
C ILE A 78 -3.93 5.81 -4.63
N LEU A 79 -3.19 5.19 -3.70
CA LEU A 79 -2.85 3.77 -3.79
C LEU A 79 -4.09 2.88 -3.75
N TRP A 80 -5.08 3.22 -2.91
CA TRP A 80 -6.32 2.45 -2.84
C TRP A 80 -7.06 2.41 -4.17
N ASP A 81 -7.20 3.56 -4.82
CA ASP A 81 -7.87 3.68 -6.12
C ASP A 81 -7.05 3.06 -7.26
N GLN A 82 -5.72 3.22 -7.25
CA GLN A 82 -4.81 2.53 -8.18
C GLN A 82 -4.86 1.01 -8.02
N ASN A 83 -5.00 0.50 -6.80
CA ASN A 83 -5.13 -0.94 -6.57
C ASN A 83 -6.42 -1.49 -7.18
N PHE A 84 -7.53 -0.74 -7.12
CA PHE A 84 -8.81 -1.12 -7.75
C PHE A 84 -9.87 0.00 -7.57
N ARG A 85 -10.59 0.34 -8.63
CA ARG A 85 -11.55 1.47 -8.66
C ARG A 85 -12.69 1.44 -7.63
N TYR A 86 -13.02 0.27 -7.06
CA TYR A 86 -14.07 0.16 -6.03
C TYR A 86 -13.51 0.16 -4.60
N ASN A 87 -12.19 0.14 -4.42
CA ASN A 87 -11.57 0.01 -3.10
C ASN A 87 -11.93 1.17 -2.16
N LEU A 88 -11.92 2.43 -2.63
CA LEU A 88 -12.29 3.57 -1.78
C LEU A 88 -13.76 3.50 -1.33
N LEU A 89 -14.65 3.07 -2.22
CA LEU A 89 -16.07 2.91 -1.92
C LEU A 89 -16.29 1.81 -0.88
N ILE A 90 -15.66 0.65 -1.08
CA ILE A 90 -15.73 -0.49 -0.17
C ILE A 90 -15.13 -0.11 1.19
N ARG A 91 -13.93 0.48 1.20
CA ARG A 91 -13.24 0.92 2.42
C ARG A 91 -14.12 1.82 3.27
N LYS A 92 -14.65 2.90 2.67
CA LYS A 92 -15.50 3.86 3.38
C LYS A 92 -16.79 3.20 3.90
N THR A 93 -17.33 2.22 3.19
CA THR A 93 -18.48 1.43 3.66
C THR A 93 -18.10 0.59 4.89
N LEU A 94 -16.95 -0.10 4.86
CA LEU A 94 -16.45 -0.88 6.00
C LEU A 94 -16.13 0.01 7.21
N GLU A 95 -15.49 1.16 6.97
CA GLU A 95 -15.21 2.18 7.99
C GLU A 95 -16.52 2.66 8.65
N ALA A 96 -17.54 3.01 7.85
CA ALA A 96 -18.85 3.43 8.34
C ALA A 96 -19.56 2.34 9.17
N ILE A 97 -19.52 1.08 8.73
CA ILE A 97 -20.07 -0.04 9.51
C ILE A 97 -19.33 -0.17 10.84
N LEU A 98 -17.99 -0.17 10.84
CA LEU A 98 -17.20 -0.31 12.07
C LEU A 98 -17.44 0.83 13.07
N GLU A 99 -17.61 2.06 12.58
CA GLU A 99 -17.88 3.24 13.41
C GLU A 99 -19.29 3.21 14.01
N SER A 100 -20.28 2.78 13.24
CA SER A 100 -21.70 2.76 13.65
C SER A 100 -22.16 1.47 14.35
N TYR A 101 -21.36 0.40 14.33
CA TYR A 101 -21.79 -0.91 14.82
C TYR A 101 -22.03 -0.93 16.33
N SER A 102 -23.30 -1.14 16.70
CA SER A 102 -23.79 -1.23 18.09
C SER A 102 -24.28 -2.63 18.49
N GLY A 103 -24.17 -3.61 17.58
CA GLY A 103 -24.54 -5.01 17.84
C GLY A 103 -23.50 -5.77 18.68
N ASP A 104 -23.76 -7.06 18.88
CA ASP A 104 -22.85 -7.95 19.60
C ASP A 104 -21.58 -8.25 18.78
N LYS A 105 -20.42 -7.91 19.34
CA LYS A 105 -19.10 -8.09 18.73
C LYS A 105 -18.51 -9.48 18.98
N GLU A 106 -19.14 -10.29 19.82
CA GLU A 106 -18.69 -11.65 20.12
C GLU A 106 -19.27 -12.71 19.18
N THR A 107 -20.21 -12.33 18.32
CA THR A 107 -20.77 -13.23 17.29
C THR A 107 -19.71 -13.64 16.26
N GLU A 108 -19.82 -14.88 15.77
CA GLU A 108 -18.90 -15.41 14.75
C GLU A 108 -18.97 -14.60 13.44
N ASP A 109 -20.16 -14.16 13.03
CA ASP A 109 -20.35 -13.30 11.85
C ASP A 109 -19.60 -11.97 11.99
N TYR A 110 -19.68 -11.32 13.16
CA TYR A 110 -18.96 -10.07 13.39
C TYR A 110 -17.45 -10.28 13.43
N LYS A 111 -16.96 -11.37 14.06
CA LYS A 111 -15.54 -11.73 14.08
C LYS A 111 -15.01 -11.99 12.66
N ALA A 112 -15.78 -12.68 11.82
CA ALA A 112 -15.45 -12.90 10.42
C ALA A 112 -15.45 -11.59 9.62
N PHE A 113 -16.43 -10.71 9.87
CA PHE A 113 -16.49 -9.36 9.29
C PHE A 113 -15.27 -8.52 9.67
N LEU A 114 -14.94 -8.47 10.95
CA LEU A 114 -13.79 -7.73 11.45
C LEU A 114 -12.48 -8.24 10.85
N THR A 115 -12.32 -9.56 10.74
CA THR A 115 -11.17 -10.18 10.07
C THR A 115 -11.07 -9.74 8.60
N TYR A 116 -12.18 -9.74 7.85
CA TYR A 116 -12.20 -9.24 6.48
C TYR A 116 -11.82 -7.75 6.38
N CYS A 117 -12.35 -6.90 7.25
CA CYS A 117 -11.98 -5.48 7.32
C CYS A 117 -10.48 -5.29 7.54
N LYS A 118 -9.90 -6.02 8.50
CA LYS A 118 -8.45 -5.99 8.78
C LYS A 118 -7.64 -6.38 7.55
N ARG A 119 -8.02 -7.44 6.82
CA ARG A 119 -7.37 -7.86 5.57
C ARG A 119 -7.45 -6.78 4.50
N VAL A 120 -8.63 -6.18 4.32
CA VAL A 120 -8.83 -5.10 3.34
C VAL A 120 -7.96 -3.88 3.66
N PHE A 121 -7.92 -3.46 4.92
CA PHE A 121 -7.08 -2.33 5.36
C PHE A 121 -5.59 -2.62 5.21
N PHE A 122 -5.16 -3.83 5.60
CA PHE A 122 -3.75 -4.24 5.49
C PHE A 122 -3.29 -4.29 4.03
N ALA A 123 -4.12 -4.81 3.12
CA ALA A 123 -3.76 -4.97 1.72
C ALA A 123 -3.99 -3.73 0.84
N ASN A 124 -4.54 -2.64 1.42
CA ASN A 124 -4.96 -1.45 0.68
C ASN A 124 -5.98 -1.75 -0.43
N GLY A 125 -6.90 -2.68 -0.18
CA GLY A 125 -7.91 -3.14 -1.13
C GLY A 125 -8.44 -4.54 -0.86
N ILE A 126 -9.35 -5.03 -1.70
CA ILE A 126 -10.03 -6.34 -1.52
C ILE A 126 -9.25 -7.54 -2.06
N HIS A 127 -7.99 -7.35 -2.46
CA HIS A 127 -7.13 -8.39 -3.02
C HIS A 127 -5.92 -8.61 -2.13
N HIS A 128 -5.47 -9.86 -2.04
CA HIS A 128 -4.31 -10.25 -1.28
C HIS A 128 -3.05 -9.53 -1.78
N HIS A 129 -2.34 -8.87 -0.87
CA HIS A 129 -1.18 -8.03 -1.19
C HIS A 129 -0.03 -8.79 -1.91
N TYR A 130 0.17 -10.08 -1.61
CA TYR A 130 1.11 -10.96 -2.34
C TYR A 130 0.49 -11.69 -3.54
N SER A 131 -0.44 -12.63 -3.31
CA SER A 131 -0.97 -13.47 -4.41
C SER A 131 -1.84 -12.73 -5.42
N SER A 132 -2.28 -11.51 -5.10
CA SER A 132 -3.25 -10.72 -5.87
C SER A 132 -4.66 -11.30 -5.96
N ASP A 133 -4.94 -12.45 -5.33
CA ASP A 133 -6.28 -13.05 -5.34
C ASP A 133 -7.27 -12.23 -4.52
N LYS A 134 -8.52 -12.16 -4.96
CA LYS A 134 -9.57 -11.49 -4.21
C LYS A 134 -9.87 -12.22 -2.91
N PHE A 135 -10.09 -11.45 -1.84
CA PHE A 135 -10.52 -12.02 -0.55
C PHE A 135 -11.94 -12.56 -0.63
N THR A 136 -12.11 -13.81 -0.20
CA THR A 136 -13.43 -14.37 0.11
C THR A 136 -13.87 -13.92 1.51
N PRO A 137 -15.06 -13.28 1.64
CA PRO A 137 -15.64 -12.97 2.95
C PRO A 137 -15.97 -14.24 3.74
N GLY A 138 -15.73 -14.21 5.06
CA GLY A 138 -16.08 -15.31 5.98
C GLY A 138 -17.50 -15.20 6.56
N PHE A 139 -18.33 -14.31 6.04
CA PHE A 139 -19.70 -14.02 6.48
C PHE A 139 -20.64 -13.99 5.28
N SER A 140 -21.94 -14.09 5.51
CA SER A 140 -22.94 -14.12 4.44
C SER A 140 -23.14 -12.75 3.77
N ARG A 141 -23.63 -12.77 2.53
CA ARG A 141 -24.08 -11.58 1.81
C ARG A 141 -25.20 -10.87 2.56
N GLU A 142 -26.11 -11.65 3.12
CA GLU A 142 -27.29 -11.19 3.84
C GLU A 142 -26.87 -10.45 5.11
N TYR A 143 -25.89 -10.99 5.84
CA TYR A 143 -25.31 -10.34 7.02
C TYR A 143 -24.67 -8.99 6.66
N PHE A 144 -23.81 -8.96 5.63
CA PHE A 144 -23.21 -7.71 5.15
C PHE A 144 -24.24 -6.67 4.73
N THR A 145 -25.28 -7.12 4.02
CA THR A 145 -26.39 -6.26 3.60
C THR A 145 -27.12 -5.67 4.81
N GLY A 146 -27.36 -6.48 5.84
CA GLY A 146 -27.92 -6.03 7.11
C GLY A 146 -27.04 -4.98 7.79
N LEU A 147 -25.73 -5.20 7.84
CA LEU A 147 -24.77 -4.24 8.41
C LEU A 147 -24.84 -2.88 7.70
N VAL A 148 -24.86 -2.86 6.37
CA VAL A 148 -24.96 -1.60 5.60
C VAL A 148 -26.30 -0.92 5.83
N LYS A 149 -27.41 -1.66 5.86
CA LYS A 149 -28.75 -1.08 6.06
C LYS A 149 -28.98 -0.52 7.46
N ASN A 150 -28.30 -1.06 8.45
CA ASN A 150 -28.36 -0.60 9.84
C ASN A 150 -27.29 0.44 10.18
N CYS A 151 -26.37 0.73 9.25
CA CYS A 151 -25.36 1.77 9.39
C CYS A 151 -26.01 3.16 9.36
N ASP A 152 -25.42 4.13 10.07
CA ASP A 152 -25.80 5.53 9.94
C ASP A 152 -25.62 5.98 8.46
N PRO A 153 -26.71 6.35 7.76
CA PRO A 153 -26.63 6.74 6.36
C PRO A 153 -25.74 7.95 6.10
N SER A 154 -25.50 8.80 7.11
CA SER A 154 -24.62 9.97 7.00
C SER A 154 -23.14 9.61 6.93
N LEU A 155 -22.76 8.42 7.38
CA LEU A 155 -21.39 7.89 7.31
C LEU A 155 -21.13 7.12 6.02
N LEU A 156 -22.18 6.62 5.36
CA LEU A 156 -22.03 5.83 4.14
C LEU A 156 -21.51 6.70 2.98
N PRO A 157 -20.67 6.15 2.09
CA PRO A 157 -20.13 6.86 0.92
C PRO A 157 -21.16 6.98 -0.22
N ALA A 158 -22.41 7.29 0.11
CA ALA A 158 -23.47 7.51 -0.85
C ALA A 158 -23.20 8.82 -1.63
N ARG A 159 -23.08 8.71 -2.96
CA ARG A 159 -22.99 9.91 -3.83
C ARG A 159 -24.32 10.69 -3.74
N ASN A 160 -24.27 12.00 -3.95
CA ASN A 160 -25.45 12.89 -3.99
C ASN A 160 -26.68 12.22 -4.64
N GLY A 161 -27.69 11.87 -3.84
CA GLY A 161 -28.95 11.27 -4.29
C GLY A 161 -28.98 9.75 -4.48
N LYS A 162 -27.89 9.01 -4.19
CA LYS A 162 -27.88 7.54 -4.22
C LYS A 162 -28.27 6.96 -2.86
N SER A 163 -29.06 5.89 -2.87
CA SER A 163 -29.50 5.18 -1.67
C SER A 163 -28.46 4.16 -1.18
N ALA A 164 -28.66 3.64 0.04
CA ALA A 164 -27.90 2.48 0.53
C ALA A 164 -28.09 1.24 -0.36
N ASP A 165 -29.27 1.08 -0.97
CA ASP A 165 -29.54 0.00 -1.93
C ASP A 165 -28.73 0.16 -3.22
N ASP A 166 -28.55 1.39 -3.73
CA ASP A 166 -27.68 1.64 -4.89
C ASP A 166 -26.21 1.32 -4.60
N LEU A 167 -25.75 1.63 -3.38
CA LEU A 167 -24.42 1.26 -2.91
C LEU A 167 -24.28 -0.26 -2.87
N LEU A 168 -25.23 -0.96 -2.25
CA LEU A 168 -25.25 -2.41 -2.13
C LEU A 168 -25.25 -3.11 -3.50
N ASN A 169 -26.10 -2.66 -4.43
CA ASN A 169 -26.17 -3.17 -5.79
C ASN A 169 -24.82 -3.09 -6.51
N LEU A 170 -24.00 -2.10 -6.18
CA LEU A 170 -22.67 -1.92 -6.77
C LEU A 170 -21.61 -2.80 -6.10
N ILE A 171 -21.52 -2.80 -4.77
CA ILE A 171 -20.39 -3.42 -4.06
C ILE A 171 -20.62 -4.89 -3.71
N VAL A 172 -21.86 -5.34 -3.54
CA VAL A 172 -22.15 -6.74 -3.17
C VAL A 172 -21.65 -7.73 -4.22
N PRO A 173 -21.91 -7.56 -5.53
CA PRO A 173 -21.34 -8.46 -6.54
C PRO A 173 -19.81 -8.42 -6.53
N VAL A 174 -19.22 -7.23 -6.38
CA VAL A 174 -17.77 -7.05 -6.36
C VAL A 174 -17.11 -7.79 -5.19
N ILE A 175 -17.72 -7.75 -4.01
CA ILE A 175 -17.19 -8.41 -2.80
C ILE A 175 -17.43 -9.93 -2.84
N PHE A 176 -18.63 -10.37 -3.23
CA PHE A 176 -19.07 -11.76 -2.99
C PHE A 176 -19.02 -12.68 -4.21
N ASP A 177 -19.03 -12.18 -5.44
CA ASP A 177 -18.98 -13.04 -6.63
C ASP A 177 -17.52 -13.37 -6.97
N PRO A 178 -17.03 -14.60 -6.78
CA PRO A 178 -15.62 -14.94 -7.01
C PRO A 178 -15.19 -14.77 -8.47
N ALA A 179 -16.12 -14.77 -9.44
CA ALA A 179 -15.80 -14.59 -10.86
C ALA A 179 -15.57 -13.11 -11.23
N ILE A 180 -16.05 -12.17 -10.41
CA ILE A 180 -15.93 -10.74 -10.66
C ILE A 180 -14.62 -10.21 -10.04
N PHE A 181 -13.72 -9.67 -10.87
CA PHE A 181 -12.41 -9.13 -10.43
C PHE A 181 -11.59 -10.11 -9.56
N PRO A 182 -11.37 -11.36 -10.00
CA PRO A 182 -10.75 -12.41 -9.18
C PRO A 182 -9.30 -12.08 -8.79
N LYS A 183 -8.60 -11.28 -9.60
CA LYS A 183 -7.21 -10.89 -9.36
C LYS A 183 -6.98 -9.40 -9.52
N LYS A 184 -6.16 -8.83 -8.63
CA LYS A 184 -5.64 -7.45 -8.78
C LYS A 184 -4.74 -7.34 -9.99
N VAL A 185 -3.82 -8.28 -10.13
CA VAL A 185 -2.84 -8.39 -11.22
C VAL A 185 -2.91 -9.80 -11.78
N GLU A 186 -3.28 -9.94 -13.04
CA GLU A 186 -3.27 -11.18 -13.78
C GLU A 186 -1.90 -11.43 -14.42
N ARG A 187 -1.46 -12.69 -14.39
CA ARG A 187 -0.18 -13.18 -14.93
C ARG A 187 -0.29 -14.56 -15.60
N GLY A 188 -1.50 -15.08 -15.74
CA GLY A 188 -1.76 -16.38 -16.36
C GLY A 188 -1.36 -16.40 -17.83
N GLU A 189 -0.92 -17.57 -18.29
CA GLU A 189 -0.58 -17.76 -19.70
C GLU A 189 -1.82 -17.62 -20.58
N GLY A 190 -1.68 -16.91 -21.71
CA GLY A 190 -2.77 -16.66 -22.66
C GLY A 190 -3.84 -15.66 -22.18
N LYS A 191 -3.62 -15.01 -21.03
CA LYS A 191 -4.52 -14.00 -20.46
C LYS A 191 -4.15 -12.60 -20.92
N ASP A 192 -5.15 -11.74 -21.09
CA ASP A 192 -4.91 -10.31 -21.28
C ASP A 192 -4.63 -9.69 -19.90
N ILE A 193 -3.35 -9.47 -19.59
CA ILE A 193 -2.93 -9.00 -18.26
C ILE A 193 -3.45 -7.60 -17.91
N ILE A 194 -3.99 -6.85 -18.87
CA ILE A 194 -4.57 -5.54 -18.65
C ILE A 194 -6.07 -5.67 -18.45
N ALA A 195 -6.78 -6.28 -19.40
CA ALA A 195 -8.23 -6.38 -19.38
C ALA A 195 -8.73 -7.33 -18.27
N GLU A 196 -7.94 -8.33 -17.90
CA GLU A 196 -8.29 -9.32 -16.87
C GLU A 196 -7.73 -8.97 -15.47
N SER A 197 -6.97 -7.88 -15.34
CA SER A 197 -6.54 -7.34 -14.04
C SER A 197 -7.58 -6.38 -13.48
N ALA A 198 -7.82 -6.45 -12.17
CA ALA A 198 -8.66 -5.47 -11.48
C ALA A 198 -7.96 -4.13 -11.21
N SER A 199 -6.63 -4.05 -11.33
CA SER A 199 -5.87 -2.83 -11.03
C SER A 199 -6.40 -1.59 -11.76
N GLY A 200 -6.49 -0.48 -11.05
CA GLY A 200 -7.02 0.80 -11.55
C GLY A 200 -6.07 1.60 -12.43
N PHE A 201 -5.08 0.98 -13.09
CA PHE A 201 -4.19 1.67 -14.04
C PHE A 201 -4.78 1.74 -15.46
N TYR A 202 -5.75 0.88 -15.75
CA TYR A 202 -6.32 0.70 -17.08
C TYR A 202 -7.84 0.58 -16.97
N GLU A 203 -8.58 1.22 -17.88
CA GLU A 203 -10.04 1.09 -17.94
C GLU A 203 -10.55 0.98 -19.38
N GLY A 204 -11.21 -0.14 -19.70
CA GLY A 204 -11.82 -0.36 -21.01
C GLY A 204 -10.84 -0.60 -22.15
N VAL A 205 -9.58 -0.93 -21.84
CA VAL A 205 -8.51 -1.21 -22.80
C VAL A 205 -7.98 -2.63 -22.67
N THR A 206 -7.45 -3.15 -23.78
CA THR A 206 -6.73 -4.44 -23.86
C THR A 206 -5.23 -4.26 -23.78
N GLN A 207 -4.49 -5.32 -23.47
CA GLN A 207 -3.03 -5.32 -23.47
C GLN A 207 -2.47 -4.82 -24.79
N LYS A 208 -2.97 -5.36 -25.91
CA LYS A 208 -2.51 -5.01 -27.26
C LYS A 208 -2.71 -3.53 -27.59
N GLU A 209 -3.80 -2.94 -27.12
CA GLU A 209 -4.09 -1.52 -27.34
C GLU A 209 -3.15 -0.61 -26.56
N VAL A 210 -2.84 -0.96 -25.31
CA VAL A 210 -1.89 -0.22 -24.47
C VAL A 210 -0.47 -0.32 -25.02
N GLU A 211 -0.03 -1.52 -25.40
CA GLU A 211 1.28 -1.73 -26.03
C GLU A 211 1.42 -0.90 -27.31
N LYS A 212 0.38 -0.93 -28.17
CA LYS A 212 0.33 -0.11 -29.38
C LYS A 212 0.36 1.39 -29.08
N TYR A 213 -0.35 1.82 -28.04
CA TYR A 213 -0.42 3.22 -27.63
C TYR A 213 0.96 3.74 -27.24
N TYR A 214 1.66 3.06 -26.32
CA TYR A 214 2.99 3.51 -25.88
C TYR A 214 4.08 3.33 -26.94
N ALA A 215 4.03 2.28 -27.76
CA ALA A 215 4.97 2.09 -28.86
C ALA A 215 4.94 3.25 -29.88
N ALA A 216 3.81 3.96 -30.01
CA ALA A 216 3.68 5.13 -30.87
C ALA A 216 4.25 6.43 -30.27
N LEU A 217 4.49 6.47 -28.94
CA LEU A 217 4.99 7.65 -28.23
C LEU A 217 6.51 7.60 -28.00
N ILE A 218 7.10 6.41 -28.01
CA ILE A 218 8.52 6.20 -27.70
C ILE A 218 9.37 6.44 -28.96
N ASP A 219 10.32 7.38 -28.88
CA ASP A 219 11.39 7.51 -29.90
C ASP A 219 12.52 6.52 -29.57
N PRO A 220 12.74 5.48 -30.39
CA PRO A 220 13.80 4.49 -30.13
C PRO A 220 15.22 5.08 -30.28
N LYS A 221 15.36 6.30 -30.82
CA LYS A 221 16.64 6.97 -31.02
C LYS A 221 16.95 8.00 -29.95
N ASP A 222 16.01 8.29 -29.04
CA ASP A 222 16.25 9.23 -27.95
C ASP A 222 17.30 8.64 -27.01
N PRO A 223 18.46 9.29 -26.81
CA PRO A 223 19.47 8.83 -25.86
C PRO A 223 19.05 9.02 -24.39
N ARG A 224 17.94 9.72 -24.13
CA ARG A 224 17.39 10.03 -22.79
C ARG A 224 15.86 9.93 -22.77
N PRO A 225 15.28 8.74 -23.07
CA PRO A 225 13.84 8.59 -23.16
C PRO A 225 13.20 8.83 -21.80
N VAL A 226 12.06 9.53 -21.81
CA VAL A 226 11.23 9.72 -20.61
C VAL A 226 10.42 8.46 -20.31
N SER A 227 10.06 8.26 -19.04
CA SER A 227 9.16 7.18 -18.63
C SER A 227 7.71 7.49 -19.03
N THR A 228 7.32 7.11 -20.24
CA THR A 228 5.93 7.23 -20.72
C THR A 228 4.98 6.37 -19.89
N GLY A 229 3.80 6.88 -19.55
CA GLY A 229 2.79 6.11 -18.82
C GLY A 229 3.03 5.93 -17.32
N LEU A 230 4.06 6.56 -16.76
CA LEU A 230 4.44 6.36 -15.35
C LEU A 230 3.41 6.96 -14.38
N ASN A 231 2.81 8.10 -14.74
CA ASN A 231 1.91 8.87 -13.89
C ASN A 231 0.55 9.13 -14.56
N SER A 232 -0.02 8.11 -15.18
CA SER A 232 -1.33 8.20 -15.82
C SER A 232 -2.15 6.92 -15.62
N ARG A 233 -3.47 7.05 -15.76
CA ARG A 233 -4.39 5.95 -16.04
C ARG A 233 -4.72 5.97 -17.51
N ILE A 234 -4.64 4.81 -18.19
CA ILE A 234 -5.09 4.71 -19.57
C ILE A 234 -6.57 4.32 -19.60
N VAL A 235 -7.38 5.12 -20.27
CA VAL A 235 -8.81 4.86 -20.41
C VAL A 235 -9.23 4.85 -21.87
N LYS A 236 -10.28 4.07 -22.19
CA LYS A 236 -10.96 4.15 -23.47
C LYS A 236 -12.33 4.80 -23.32
N ARG A 237 -12.53 5.96 -23.94
CA ARG A 237 -13.80 6.69 -23.96
C ARG A 237 -14.26 6.92 -25.38
N ASN A 238 -15.48 6.50 -25.70
CA ASN A 238 -16.08 6.65 -27.04
C ASN A 238 -15.16 6.12 -28.16
N GLY A 239 -14.47 5.00 -27.91
CA GLY A 239 -13.54 4.38 -28.85
C GLY A 239 -12.15 5.01 -28.94
N LYS A 240 -11.88 6.10 -28.20
CA LYS A 240 -10.58 6.78 -28.15
C LYS A 240 -9.83 6.44 -26.87
N ILE A 241 -8.53 6.14 -27.00
CA ILE A 241 -7.62 5.91 -25.88
C ILE A 241 -6.99 7.23 -25.46
N GLU A 242 -6.99 7.51 -24.17
CA GLU A 242 -6.39 8.71 -23.58
C GLU A 242 -5.78 8.44 -22.19
N GLU A 243 -4.87 9.31 -21.79
CA GLU A 243 -4.25 9.32 -20.46
C GLU A 243 -4.95 10.30 -19.52
N GLU A 244 -5.42 9.79 -18.38
CA GLU A 244 -5.79 10.61 -17.23
C GLU A 244 -4.56 10.81 -16.34
N ILE A 245 -3.90 11.96 -16.50
CA ILE A 245 -2.63 12.25 -15.84
C ILE A 245 -2.82 12.48 -14.33
N TYR A 246 -1.99 11.84 -13.52
CA TYR A 246 -1.87 12.06 -12.08
C TYR A 246 -1.08 13.35 -11.82
N ARG A 247 -1.80 14.44 -11.49
CA ARG A 247 -1.21 15.75 -11.17
C ARG A 247 -2.22 16.65 -10.46
N SER A 248 -1.74 17.76 -9.91
CA SER A 248 -2.59 18.88 -9.50
C SER A 248 -3.52 19.31 -10.64
N GLY A 249 -4.80 19.48 -10.35
CA GLY A 249 -5.85 19.74 -11.36
C GLY A 249 -6.14 18.59 -12.35
N GLY A 250 -5.54 17.41 -12.16
CA GLY A 250 -5.80 16.19 -12.93
C GLY A 250 -6.43 15.09 -12.09
N LEU A 251 -6.25 13.84 -12.52
CA LEU A 251 -6.66 12.68 -11.72
C LEU A 251 -5.85 12.66 -10.42
N TYR A 252 -6.52 12.41 -9.29
CA TYR A 252 -5.96 12.53 -7.93
C TYR A 252 -5.52 13.96 -7.50
N GLY A 253 -5.91 15.00 -8.24
CA GLY A 253 -5.50 16.39 -7.98
C GLY A 253 -5.68 16.82 -6.52
N GLU A 254 -6.84 16.56 -5.92
CA GLU A 254 -7.12 16.94 -4.51
C GLU A 254 -6.13 16.33 -3.51
N ALA A 255 -5.72 15.08 -3.71
CA ALA A 255 -4.73 14.44 -2.85
C ALA A 255 -3.32 14.96 -3.13
N ILE A 256 -2.99 15.18 -4.41
CA ILE A 256 -1.70 15.71 -4.84
C ILE A 256 -1.50 17.16 -4.36
N ASP A 257 -2.55 17.97 -4.34
CA ASP A 257 -2.49 19.34 -3.81
C ASP A 257 -2.14 19.36 -2.32
N LYS A 258 -2.65 18.39 -1.55
CA LYS A 258 -2.25 18.22 -0.14
C LYS A 258 -0.82 17.73 0.01
N ILE A 259 -0.36 16.83 -0.87
CA ILE A 259 1.05 16.41 -0.91
C ILE A 259 1.93 17.65 -1.16
N ILE A 260 1.61 18.46 -2.17
CA ILE A 260 2.35 19.68 -2.51
C ILE A 260 2.36 20.68 -1.35
N TYR A 261 1.24 20.86 -0.65
CA TYR A 261 1.17 21.78 0.50
C TYR A 261 2.18 21.44 1.61
N TRP A 262 2.44 20.15 1.83
CA TRP A 262 3.38 19.69 2.85
C TRP A 262 4.85 19.63 2.38
N LEU A 263 5.10 19.71 1.07
CA LEU A 263 6.45 19.72 0.48
C LEU A 263 7.01 21.15 0.41
#